data_AF-A0A7Y3DX53-F1
#
_entry.id   AF-A0A7Y3DX53-F1
#
_cell.length_a   1.000
_cell.length_b   1.000
_cell.length_c   1.000
_cell.angle_alpha   90.00
_cell.angle_beta   90.00
_cell.angle_gamma   90.00
#
_symmetry.space_group_name_H-M   'P 1'
#
loop_
_entity.id
_entity.type
_entity.pdbx_description
1 polymer ?
#
loop_
_entity_poly.entity_id
_entity_poly.type
_entity_poly.pdbx_seq_one_letter_code
_entity_poly.pdbx_strand_id
1 'polypeptide(L)' 'MPIYMDRHDIPDEIKPEQVAKMHQEDLKVQHLYGCKGMTYWCDSERHTAFCLIEAPNK' A
#
# COMPACT_ATOMS: atom_id res chain seq x y z
N MET A 1 -12.63 -3.35 12.26
CA MET A 1 -12.19 -1.93 12.26
C MET A 1 -12.57 -1.33 10.90
N PRO A 2 -12.56 0.00 10.71
CA PRO A 2 -12.78 0.60 9.39
C PRO A 2 -11.76 0.12 8.34
N ILE A 3 -12.16 0.17 7.07
CA ILE A 3 -11.31 -0.19 5.92
C ILE A 3 -11.06 1.07 5.10
N TYR A 4 -9.80 1.32 4.77
CA TYR A 4 -9.34 2.45 3.97
C TYR A 4 -8.65 1.97 2.70
N MET A 5 -8.81 2.76 1.65
CA MET A 5 -8.07 2.62 0.40
C MET A 5 -7.13 3.81 0.28
N ASP A 6 -5.83 3.55 0.27
CA ASP A 6 -4.81 4.53 -0.05
C ASP A 6 -4.46 4.45 -1.54
N ARG A 7 -4.26 5.59 -2.19
CA ARG A 7 -3.93 5.71 -3.62
C ARG A 7 -2.64 6.50 -3.75
N HIS A 8 -1.68 5.91 -4.46
CA HIS A 8 -0.41 6.53 -4.77
C HIS A 8 -0.29 6.74 -6.27
N ASP A 9 0.16 7.94 -6.66
CA ASP A 9 0.70 8.19 -7.99
C ASP A 9 2.16 7.75 -7.97
N ILE A 10 2.55 6.89 -8.92
CA ILE A 10 3.85 6.22 -8.95
C ILE A 10 4.74 6.89 -10.00
N PRO A 11 5.94 7.38 -9.64
CA PRO A 11 6.87 7.91 -10.62
C PRO A 11 7.32 6.85 -11.63
N ASP A 12 7.63 7.27 -12.86
CA ASP A 12 8.04 6.39 -13.98
C ASP A 12 9.27 5.52 -13.65
N GLU A 13 10.12 5.97 -12.74
CA GLU A 13 11.32 5.24 -12.31
C GLU A 13 11.01 4.05 -11.39
N ILE A 14 9.81 4.01 -10.80
CA ILE A 14 9.41 2.98 -9.84
C ILE A 14 8.74 1.82 -10.56
N LYS A 15 9.40 0.66 -10.50
CA LYS A 15 8.90 -0.58 -11.08
C LYS A 15 7.90 -1.29 -10.14
N PRO A 16 7.02 -2.14 -10.65
CA PRO A 16 6.08 -2.93 -9.83
C PRO A 16 6.75 -3.72 -8.70
N GLU A 17 7.96 -4.24 -8.91
CA GLU A 17 8.70 -4.97 -7.88
C GLU A 17 9.15 -4.07 -6.72
N GLN A 18 9.35 -2.77 -6.98
CA GLN A 18 9.64 -1.80 -5.93
C GLN A 18 8.38 -1.48 -5.13
N VAL A 19 7.22 -1.36 -5.78
CA VAL A 19 5.92 -1.21 -5.09
C VAL A 19 5.65 -2.40 -4.19
N ALA A 20 5.89 -3.63 -4.67
CA ALA A 20 5.78 -4.84 -3.86
C ALA A 20 6.70 -4.80 -2.63
N LYS A 21 7.96 -4.35 -2.80
CA LYS A 21 8.90 -4.17 -1.68
C LYS A 21 8.44 -3.11 -0.69
N MET A 22 7.93 -1.97 -1.16
CA MET A 22 7.37 -0.92 -0.30
C MET A 22 6.22 -1.45 0.55
N HIS A 23 5.29 -2.20 -0.06
CA HIS A 23 4.21 -2.85 0.69
C HIS A 23 4.74 -3.83 1.77
N GLN A 24 5.81 -4.58 1.48
CA GLN A 24 6.45 -5.43 2.49
C GLN A 24 7.03 -4.63 3.66
N GLU A 25 7.57 -3.43 3.43
CA GLU A 25 8.05 -2.56 4.50
C GLU A 25 6.89 -2.07 5.39
N ASP A 26 5.74 -1.72 4.80
CA ASP A 26 4.53 -1.35 5.57
C ASP A 26 4.07 -2.49 6.48
N LEU A 27 4.06 -3.72 5.97
CA LEU A 27 3.66 -4.90 6.74
C LEU A 27 4.55 -5.17 7.95
N LYS A 28 5.84 -4.79 7.91
CA LYS A 28 6.75 -4.97 9.05
C LYS A 28 6.37 -4.07 10.22
N VAL A 29 5.85 -2.87 9.95
CA VAL A 29 5.56 -1.87 10.99
C VAL A 29 4.07 -1.74 11.33
N GLN A 30 3.17 -2.32 10.53
CA GLN A 30 1.70 -2.18 10.70
C GLN A 30 1.19 -2.45 12.13
N HIS A 31 1.80 -3.42 12.83
CA HIS A 31 1.42 -3.81 14.18
C HIS A 31 1.62 -2.70 15.21
N LEU A 32 2.59 -1.81 14.98
CA LEU A 32 2.87 -0.65 15.84
C LEU A 32 1.71 0.36 15.84
N TYR A 33 0.88 0.34 14.79
CA TYR A 33 -0.21 1.29 14.58
C TYR A 33 -1.60 0.64 14.67
N GLY A 34 -1.67 -0.66 15.00
CA GLY A 34 -2.94 -1.41 14.99
C GLY A 34 -3.55 -1.51 13.58
N CYS A 35 -2.72 -1.40 12.55
CA CYS A 35 -3.12 -1.52 11.16
C CYS A 35 -2.93 -2.96 10.66
N LYS A 36 -3.72 -3.33 9.65
CA LYS A 36 -3.59 -4.59 8.92
C LYS A 36 -3.66 -4.32 7.41
N GLY A 37 -2.51 -4.40 6.75
CA GLY A 37 -2.44 -4.41 5.28
C GLY A 37 -3.09 -5.67 4.75
N MET A 38 -4.19 -5.52 4.01
CA MET A 38 -4.99 -6.64 3.50
C MET A 38 -4.49 -7.10 2.14
N THR A 39 -4.22 -6.15 1.24
CA THR A 39 -3.72 -6.40 -0.12
C THR A 39 -3.23 -5.10 -0.73
N TYR A 40 -2.53 -5.21 -1.85
CA TYR A 40 -2.13 -4.08 -2.69
C TYR A 40 -2.34 -4.40 -4.17
N TRP A 41 -2.40 -3.36 -5.00
CA TRP A 41 -2.40 -3.46 -6.45
C TRP A 41 -1.44 -2.42 -7.02
N CYS A 42 -0.82 -2.75 -8.14
CA CYS A 42 0.00 -1.83 -8.93
C CYS A 42 -0.51 -1.86 -10.37
N ASP A 43 -0.87 -0.70 -10.91
CA ASP A 43 -1.18 -0.48 -12.30
C ASP A 43 -0.02 0.31 -12.93
N SER A 44 0.90 -0.43 -13.55
CA SER A 44 2.08 0.15 -14.18
C SER A 44 1.77 0.94 -15.45
N GLU A 45 0.65 0.66 -16.11
CA GLU A 45 0.25 1.40 -17.32
C GLU A 45 -0.26 2.79 -16.93
N ARG A 46 -1.05 2.86 -15.87
CA ARG A 46 -1.62 4.11 -15.34
C ARG A 46 -0.75 4.80 -14.30
N HIS A 47 0.41 4.23 -13.97
CA HIS A 47 1.35 4.75 -12.98
C HIS A 47 0.66 4.99 -11.61
N THR A 48 -0.12 4.02 -11.15
CA THR A 48 -0.82 4.11 -9.85
C THR A 48 -0.67 2.85 -9.02
N ALA A 49 -0.67 3.01 -7.70
CA ALA A 49 -0.75 1.89 -6.76
C ALA A 49 -1.85 2.13 -5.73
N PHE A 50 -2.39 1.04 -5.21
CA PHE A 50 -3.47 1.04 -4.23
C PHE A 50 -3.16 0.09 -3.09
N CYS A 51 -3.42 0.51 -1.86
CA CYS A 51 -3.30 -0.33 -0.66
C CYS A 51 -4.64 -0.39 0.06
N LEU A 52 -5.13 -1.61 0.34
CA LEU A 52 -6.32 -1.83 1.16
C LEU A 52 -5.89 -2.16 2.59
N ILE A 53 -6.32 -1.35 3.55
CA ILE A 53 -5.84 -1.41 4.93
C ILE A 53 -7.03 -1.37 5.88
N GLU A 54 -7.06 -2.29 6.84
CA GLU A 54 -7.93 -2.19 8.02
C GLU A 54 -7.17 -1.42 9.12
N ALA A 55 -7.74 -0.31 9.64
CA ALA A 55 -7.03 0.59 10.55
C ALA A 55 -7.98 1.32 11.54
N PRO A 56 -7.49 1.82 12.69
CA PRO A 56 -8.30 2.57 13.66
C PRO A 56 -8.79 3.93 13.15
N ASN A 57 -8.00 4.58 12.31
CA ASN A 57 -8.24 5.91 11.75
C ASN A 57 -7.54 6.02 10.38
N LYS A 58 -7.79 7.13 9.68
CA LYS A 58 -7.13 7.48 8.43
C LYS A 58 -5.81 8.19 8.70
#